data_AF-A0A9Y2B8A8-F1
#
_entry.id   AF-A0A9Y2B8A8-F1
#
_cell.length_a   1.000
_cell.length_b   1.000
_cell.length_c   1.000
_cell.angle_alpha   90.00
_cell.angle_beta   90.00
_cell.angle_gamma   90.00
#
_symmetry.space_group_name_H-M   'P 1'
#
loop_
_entity.id
_entity.type
_entity.pdbx_description
1 polymer ?
#
loop_
_entity_poly.entity_id
_entity_poly.type
_entity_poly.pdbx_seq_one_letter_code
_entity_poly.pdbx_strand_id
1 'polypeptide(L)'
;MKTLTTTTLAAALSIAAFSPAIASEQGTIVVESESAMQEWQQDVGRSLDRRLATATKQTRTDPVSSIVQLRFTLDASGKAHDIEVLNGSGDICTDLVAKRAVSGLSQLAEAPVADASSQTFQANIIFADDEVTYSKLAKALAKSEKVRMA
;
A
#
# COMPACT_ATOMS: atom_id res chain seq x y z
N MET A 1 -28.13 14.21 -13.10
CA MET A 1 -27.43 13.55 -11.98
C MET A 1 -26.20 12.88 -12.57
N LYS A 2 -25.00 13.43 -12.33
CA LYS A 2 -23.75 12.88 -12.87
C LYS A 2 -23.34 11.70 -11.98
N THR A 3 -23.43 10.48 -12.51
CA THR A 3 -22.83 9.29 -11.91
C THR A 3 -21.31 9.44 -12.03
N LEU A 4 -20.67 9.93 -10.97
CA LEU A 4 -19.22 9.93 -10.85
C LEU A 4 -18.81 8.53 -10.39
N THR A 5 -18.37 7.72 -11.34
CA THR A 5 -17.67 6.48 -11.08
C THR A 5 -16.27 6.83 -10.60
N THR A 6 -16.11 7.06 -9.30
CA THR A 6 -14.82 7.28 -8.65
C THR A 6 -13.95 6.05 -8.86
N THR A 7 -13.02 6.15 -9.81
CA THR A 7 -12.21 5.02 -10.26
C THR A 7 -10.88 5.13 -9.55
N THR A 8 -10.69 4.39 -8.45
CA THR A 8 -9.38 4.26 -7.80
C THR A 8 -8.40 3.61 -8.78
N LEU A 9 -7.50 4.42 -9.36
CA LEU A 9 -6.45 3.98 -10.26
C LEU A 9 -5.15 3.84 -9.48
N ALA A 10 -4.82 2.59 -9.16
CA ALA A 10 -3.54 2.07 -8.70
C ALA A 10 -3.06 2.41 -7.28
N ALA A 11 -2.84 1.34 -6.52
CA ALA A 11 -2.05 1.33 -5.30
C ALA A 11 -0.73 0.59 -5.54
N ALA A 12 0.38 1.18 -5.11
CA ALA A 12 1.69 0.56 -5.11
C ALA A 12 2.08 0.21 -3.67
N LEU A 13 2.27 -1.08 -3.38
CA LEU A 13 2.78 -1.53 -2.10
C LEU A 13 4.31 -1.65 -2.18
N SER A 14 5.00 -1.01 -1.24
CA SER A 14 6.45 -1.09 -1.10
C SER A 14 6.80 -1.66 0.27
N ILE A 15 7.70 -2.64 0.31
CA ILE A 15 8.18 -3.20 1.57
C ILE A 15 9.37 -2.34 2.00
N ALA A 16 9.26 -1.67 3.15
CA ALA A 16 10.39 -0.97 3.75
C ALA A 16 11.00 -1.94 4.76
N ALA A 17 11.92 -2.80 4.31
CA ALA A 17 12.68 -3.67 5.19
C ALA A 17 13.58 -2.81 6.11
N PHE A 18 13.01 -2.29 7.19
CA PHE A 18 13.78 -1.90 8.37
C PHE A 18 14.13 -3.20 9.07
N SER A 19 15.19 -3.87 8.62
CA SER A 19 15.77 -4.95 9.41
C SER A 19 16.22 -4.33 10.73
N PRO A 20 15.66 -4.70 11.90
CA PRO A 20 16.48 -4.63 13.10
C PRO A 20 17.72 -5.46 12.77
N ALA A 21 18.91 -4.91 13.01
CA ALA A 21 20.15 -5.64 12.88
C ALA A 21 20.13 -6.79 13.91
N ILE A 22 19.45 -7.89 13.59
CA ILE A 22 19.60 -9.15 14.27
C ILE A 22 20.85 -9.75 13.64
N ALA A 23 21.95 -9.58 14.36
CA ALA A 23 23.17 -10.34 14.15
C ALA A 23 22.83 -11.82 14.36
N SER A 24 22.39 -12.48 13.29
CA SER A 24 22.37 -13.93 13.18
C SER A 24 23.38 -14.29 12.12
N GLU A 25 24.52 -14.81 12.59
CA GLU A 25 25.50 -15.49 11.76
C GLU A 25 24.81 -16.66 11.00
N GLN A 26 25.39 -17.08 9.88
CA GLN A 26 24.91 -18.10 8.93
C GLN A 26 23.91 -17.65 7.85
N GLY A 27 24.50 -17.03 6.82
CA GLY A 27 24.35 -17.41 5.41
C GLY A 27 23.05 -18.10 4.98
N THR A 28 22.10 -17.31 4.50
CA THR A 28 21.26 -17.66 3.36
C THR A 28 20.99 -16.35 2.64
N ILE A 29 21.73 -16.11 1.56
CA ILE A 29 21.35 -15.09 0.57
C ILE A 29 20.10 -15.67 -0.08
N VAL A 30 18.93 -15.33 0.46
CA VAL A 30 17.65 -15.62 -0.20
C VAL A 30 17.70 -14.82 -1.49
N VAL A 31 17.95 -15.51 -2.60
CA VAL A 31 17.72 -14.96 -3.93
C VAL A 31 16.21 -14.81 -4.04
N GLU A 32 15.71 -13.67 -3.57
CA GLU A 32 14.33 -13.25 -3.73
C GLU A 32 14.07 -13.25 -5.24
N SER A 33 13.29 -14.22 -5.72
CA SER A 33 12.93 -14.27 -7.14
C SER A 33 12.14 -13.00 -7.45
N GLU A 34 12.74 -12.07 -8.20
CA GLU A 34 12.08 -10.82 -8.64
C GLU A 34 10.68 -11.11 -9.22
N SER A 35 10.53 -12.22 -9.94
CA SER A 35 9.26 -12.68 -10.50
C SER A 35 8.21 -12.98 -9.42
N ALA A 36 8.59 -13.68 -8.34
CA ALA A 36 7.67 -14.01 -7.25
C ALA A 36 7.24 -12.75 -6.47
N MET A 37 8.16 -11.80 -6.30
CA MET A 37 7.86 -10.50 -5.70
C MET A 37 6.90 -9.70 -6.57
N GLN A 38 7.12 -9.66 -7.89
CA GLN A 38 6.23 -8.97 -8.83
C GLN A 38 4.84 -9.60 -8.86
N GLU A 39 4.73 -10.93 -8.89
CA GLU A 39 3.45 -11.64 -8.85
C GLU A 39 2.70 -11.36 -7.55
N TRP A 40 3.38 -11.46 -6.41
CA TRP A 40 2.80 -11.11 -5.11
C TRP A 40 2.33 -9.65 -5.05
N GLN A 41 3.15 -8.71 -5.53
CA GLN A 41 2.78 -7.28 -5.60
C GLN A 41 1.54 -7.05 -6.46
N GLN A 42 1.43 -7.74 -7.60
CA GLN A 42 0.25 -7.67 -8.46
C GLN A 42 -1.00 -8.22 -7.77
N ASP A 43 -0.89 -9.35 -7.08
CA ASP A 43 -2.02 -9.97 -6.38
C ASP A 43 -2.49 -9.13 -5.20
N VAL A 44 -1.55 -8.63 -4.38
CA VAL A 44 -1.88 -7.71 -3.30
C VAL A 44 -2.43 -6.39 -3.84
N GLY A 45 -1.91 -5.88 -4.96
CA GLY A 45 -2.43 -4.71 -5.65
C GLY A 45 -3.89 -4.88 -6.09
N ARG A 46 -4.22 -5.98 -6.77
CA ARG A 46 -5.60 -6.31 -7.17
C ARG A 46 -6.53 -6.46 -5.96
N SER A 47 -6.05 -7.10 -4.90
CA SER A 47 -6.80 -7.24 -3.65
C SER A 47 -7.03 -5.88 -2.98
N LEU A 48 -6.04 -5.00 -2.99
CA LEU A 48 -6.13 -3.64 -2.46
C LEU A 48 -7.13 -2.80 -3.27
N ASP A 49 -7.10 -2.85 -4.60
CA ASP A 49 -8.05 -2.14 -5.47
C ASP A 49 -9.50 -2.58 -5.19
N ARG A 50 -9.74 -3.88 -5.08
CA ARG A 50 -11.06 -4.43 -4.72
C ARG A 50 -11.53 -3.95 -3.35
N ARG A 51 -10.59 -3.86 -2.41
CA ARG A 51 -10.85 -3.41 -1.03
C ARG A 51 -11.08 -1.91 -0.94
N LEU A 52 -10.37 -1.10 -1.72
CA LEU A 52 -10.61 0.33 -1.86
C LEU A 52 -12.02 0.58 -2.39
N ALA A 53 -12.41 -0.08 -3.49
CA ALA A 53 -13.76 0.03 -4.03
C ALA A 53 -14.85 -0.41 -3.04
N THR A 54 -14.58 -1.45 -2.24
CA THR A 54 -15.49 -1.90 -1.18
C THR A 54 -15.55 -0.91 -0.02
N ALA A 55 -14.41 -0.37 0.40
CA ALA A 55 -14.31 0.59 1.49
C ALA A 55 -15.05 1.89 1.16
N THR A 56 -14.85 2.45 -0.04
CA THR A 56 -15.59 3.60 -0.59
C THR A 56 -17.10 3.41 -0.49
N LYS A 57 -17.60 2.23 -0.90
CA LYS A 57 -19.03 1.90 -0.81
C LYS A 57 -19.52 1.79 0.63
N GLN A 58 -18.73 1.20 1.52
CA GLN A 58 -19.08 1.03 2.93
C GLN A 58 -19.10 2.36 3.69
N THR A 59 -18.13 3.23 3.42
CA THR A 59 -18.00 4.55 4.07
C THR A 59 -18.92 5.60 3.45
N ARG A 60 -19.55 5.30 2.31
CA ARG A 60 -20.39 6.24 1.53
C ARG A 60 -19.67 7.58 1.30
N THR A 61 -18.36 7.50 1.11
CA THR A 61 -17.47 8.63 0.92
C THR A 61 -16.95 8.55 -0.49
N ASP A 62 -16.89 9.68 -1.19
CA ASP A 62 -16.10 9.82 -2.41
C ASP A 62 -14.71 10.36 -2.04
N PRO A 63 -13.64 9.54 -2.19
CA PRO A 63 -12.29 9.97 -1.91
C PRO A 63 -11.88 11.17 -2.74
N VAL A 64 -11.12 12.10 -2.14
CA VAL A 64 -10.54 13.22 -2.87
C VAL A 64 -9.27 12.78 -3.62
N SER A 65 -9.09 13.30 -4.83
CA SER A 65 -7.88 13.07 -5.62
C SER A 65 -6.61 13.48 -4.86
N SER A 66 -5.81 12.50 -4.44
CA SER A 66 -4.70 12.69 -3.49
C SER A 66 -3.77 11.47 -3.43
N ILE A 67 -2.62 11.63 -2.78
CA ILE A 67 -1.70 10.54 -2.45
C ILE A 67 -1.82 10.28 -0.96
N VAL A 68 -2.13 9.04 -0.58
CA VAL A 68 -2.13 8.59 0.81
C VAL A 68 -1.02 7.58 0.99
N GLN A 69 -0.12 7.86 1.93
CA GLN A 69 0.96 6.96 2.30
C GLN A 69 0.70 6.41 3.69
N LEU A 70 0.54 5.09 3.77
CA LEU A 70 0.29 4.37 5.00
C LEU A 70 1.48 3.49 5.32
N ARG A 71 1.84 3.41 6.59
CA ARG A 71 2.84 2.49 7.14
C ARG A 71 2.16 1.53 8.09
N PHE A 72 2.49 0.25 8.03
CA PHE A 72 1.89 -0.75 8.90
C PHE A 72 2.83 -1.94 9.10
N THR A 73 2.64 -2.66 10.20
CA THR A 73 3.31 -3.94 10.50
C THR A 73 2.35 -5.09 10.21
N LEU A 74 2.80 -6.33 10.32
CA LEU A 74 1.90 -7.48 10.29
C LEU A 74 1.77 -8.08 11.69
N ASP A 75 0.56 -8.50 12.04
CA ASP A 75 0.32 -9.29 13.25
C ASP A 75 0.71 -10.76 13.05
N ALA A 76 0.63 -11.55 14.14
CA ALA A 76 0.87 -12.99 14.10
C ALA A 76 -0.12 -13.77 13.19
N SER A 77 -1.23 -13.15 12.80
CA SER A 77 -2.21 -13.71 11.87
C SER A 77 -1.97 -13.30 10.42
N GLY A 78 -0.90 -12.54 10.14
CA GLY A 78 -0.56 -12.07 8.80
C GLY A 78 -1.39 -10.89 8.29
N LYS A 79 -2.07 -10.17 9.20
CA LYS A 79 -2.90 -9.02 8.86
C LYS A 79 -2.17 -7.72 9.16
N ALA A 80 -2.52 -6.66 8.42
CA ALA A 80 -2.01 -5.32 8.69
C ALA A 80 -2.37 -4.86 10.12
N HIS A 81 -1.35 -4.49 10.88
CA HIS A 81 -1.41 -3.96 12.25
C HIS A 81 -0.65 -2.62 12.34
N ASP A 82 -0.83 -1.86 13.42
CA ASP A 82 -0.17 -0.56 13.64
C ASP A 82 -0.21 0.40 12.43
N ILE A 83 -1.39 0.55 11.81
CA ILE A 83 -1.55 1.34 10.58
C ILE A 83 -1.46 2.84 10.89
N GLU A 84 -0.35 3.45 10.48
CA GLU A 84 -0.04 4.87 10.62
C GLU A 84 -0.12 5.58 9.26
N VAL A 85 -0.56 6.85 9.24
CA VAL A 85 -0.56 7.68 8.04
C VAL A 85 0.71 8.51 8.04
N LEU A 86 1.61 8.24 7.10
CA LEU A 86 2.83 9.03 6.90
C LEU A 86 2.53 10.34 6.16
N ASN A 87 1.69 10.24 5.13
CA ASN A 87 1.25 11.38 4.34
C ASN A 87 -0.25 11.22 4.06
N GLY A 88 -1.04 12.13 4.63
CA GLY A 88 -2.49 12.11 4.50
C GLY A 88 -2.95 12.84 3.24
N SER A 89 -4.15 12.51 2.78
CA SER A 89 -4.81 13.18 1.65
C SER A 89 -5.21 14.63 1.95
N GLY A 90 -5.21 15.04 3.22
CA GLY A 90 -5.84 16.28 3.68
C GLY A 90 -7.34 16.13 3.94
N ASP A 91 -7.93 14.97 3.66
CA ASP A 91 -9.32 14.63 3.96
C ASP A 91 -9.41 13.37 4.84
N ILE A 92 -10.03 13.52 6.01
CA ILE A 92 -10.11 12.45 7.02
C ILE A 92 -10.87 11.23 6.48
N CYS A 93 -11.90 11.45 5.67
CA CYS A 93 -12.72 10.36 5.13
C CYS A 93 -11.96 9.54 4.09
N THR A 94 -11.17 10.18 3.24
CA THR A 94 -10.26 9.56 2.27
C THR A 94 -9.18 8.74 2.97
N ASP A 95 -8.56 9.29 4.02
CA ASP A 95 -7.58 8.56 4.83
C ASP A 95 -8.21 7.34 5.52
N LEU A 96 -9.48 7.43 5.94
CA LEU A 96 -10.21 6.32 6.55
C LEU A 96 -10.53 5.21 5.54
N VAL A 97 -10.88 5.56 4.30
CA VAL A 97 -11.04 4.60 3.20
C VAL A 97 -9.73 3.86 2.95
N ALA A 98 -8.62 4.58 2.87
CA ALA A 98 -7.30 4.00 2.67
C ALA A 98 -6.93 3.03 3.80
N LYS A 99 -7.07 3.46 5.06
CA LYS A 99 -6.82 2.62 6.24
C LYS A 99 -7.67 1.35 6.21
N ARG A 100 -8.96 1.46 5.91
CA ARG A 100 -9.87 0.31 5.91
C ARG A 100 -9.58 -0.67 4.77
N ALA A 101 -9.13 -0.19 3.63
CA ALA A 101 -8.71 -1.04 2.53
C ALA A 101 -7.48 -1.86 2.91
N VAL A 102 -6.47 -1.22 3.49
CA VAL A 102 -5.25 -1.88 3.99
C VAL A 102 -5.55 -2.84 5.13
N SER A 103 -6.40 -2.46 6.10
CA SER A 103 -6.61 -3.22 7.34
C SER A 103 -7.19 -4.61 7.18
N GLY A 104 -7.71 -4.97 6.01
CA GLY A 104 -8.16 -6.34 5.80
C GLY A 104 -7.38 -7.09 4.72
N LEU A 105 -6.34 -6.51 4.15
CA LEU A 105 -5.43 -7.29 3.32
C LEU A 105 -4.96 -8.48 4.15
N SER A 106 -5.21 -9.68 3.64
CA SER A 106 -4.91 -10.94 4.33
C SER A 106 -3.75 -11.71 3.69
N GLN A 107 -3.34 -11.29 2.49
CA GLN A 107 -2.30 -11.95 1.69
C GLN A 107 -0.91 -11.32 1.93
N LEU A 108 -0.79 -10.47 2.95
CA LEU A 108 0.45 -9.75 3.24
C LEU A 108 1.52 -10.68 3.84
N ALA A 109 1.12 -11.73 4.55
CA ALA A 109 2.02 -12.75 5.08
C ALA A 109 2.60 -13.69 4.01
N GLU A 110 1.99 -13.72 2.82
CA GLU A 110 2.48 -14.50 1.67
C GLU A 110 3.60 -13.76 0.92
N ALA A 111 4.05 -12.61 1.45
CA ALA A 111 5.16 -11.87 0.88
C ALA A 111 6.41 -12.76 0.81
N PRO A 112 7.08 -12.86 -0.35
CA PRO A 112 8.29 -13.67 -0.53
C PRO A 112 9.51 -12.95 0.06
N VAL A 113 9.44 -12.58 1.34
CA VAL A 113 10.50 -11.93 2.12
C VAL A 113 10.79 -12.74 3.38
N ALA A 114 12.04 -12.69 3.85
CA ALA A 114 12.40 -13.29 5.14
C ALA A 114 11.66 -12.58 6.28
N ASP A 115 10.95 -13.35 7.10
CA ASP A 115 10.19 -12.88 8.27
C ASP A 115 9.28 -11.67 7.97
N ALA A 116 8.35 -11.82 7.02
CA ALA A 116 7.35 -10.80 6.69
C ALA A 116 6.68 -10.17 7.92
N SER A 117 6.42 -10.96 8.97
CA SER A 117 5.82 -10.50 10.22
C SER A 117 6.68 -9.51 11.03
N SER A 118 7.99 -9.50 10.82
CA SER A 118 8.94 -8.58 11.46
C SER A 118 9.20 -7.31 10.64
N GLN A 119 8.66 -7.24 9.42
CA GLN A 119 8.91 -6.13 8.50
C GLN A 119 7.83 -5.06 8.59
N THR A 120 8.24 -3.84 8.23
CA THR A 120 7.32 -2.71 8.09
C THR A 120 6.96 -2.53 6.62
N PHE A 121 5.67 -2.49 6.33
CA PHE A 121 5.13 -2.30 5.00
C PHE A 121 4.71 -0.85 4.82
N GLN A 122 4.84 -0.35 3.60
CA GLN A 122 4.33 0.94 3.19
C GLN A 122 3.37 0.76 2.00
N ALA A 123 2.14 1.24 2.15
CA ALA A 123 1.20 1.36 1.03
C ALA A 123 1.17 2.81 0.54
N ASN A 124 1.54 3.00 -0.72
CA ASN A 124 1.38 4.26 -1.44
C ASN A 124 0.14 4.16 -2.32
N ILE A 125 -0.95 4.79 -1.90
CA ILE A 125 -2.25 4.72 -2.55
C ILE A 125 -2.52 6.05 -3.26
N ILE A 126 -2.85 5.99 -4.55
CA ILE A 126 -3.25 7.17 -5.32
C ILE A 126 -4.76 7.13 -5.50
N PHE A 127 -5.44 8.14 -4.98
CA PHE A 127 -6.82 8.43 -5.33
C PHE A 127 -6.81 9.42 -6.48
N ALA A 128 -7.51 9.11 -7.57
CA ALA A 128 -7.63 10.00 -8.71
C ALA A 128 -9.00 9.80 -9.36
N ASP A 129 -9.62 10.90 -9.78
CA ASP A 129 -10.92 10.86 -10.47
C ASP A 129 -10.78 10.55 -11.97
N ASP A 130 -9.58 10.76 -12.52
CA ASP A 130 -9.28 10.59 -13.94
C ASP A 130 -7.80 10.22 -14.18
N GLU A 131 -7.52 9.68 -15.37
CA GLU A 131 -6.18 9.21 -15.77
C GLU A 131 -5.13 10.33 -15.84
N VAL A 132 -5.53 11.56 -16.15
CA VAL A 132 -4.61 12.71 -16.22
C VAL A 132 -4.17 13.09 -14.81
N THR A 133 -5.10 13.13 -13.86
CA THR A 133 -4.84 13.37 -12.44
C THR A 133 -3.99 12.25 -11.87
N TYR A 134 -4.32 10.99 -12.17
CA TYR A 134 -3.50 9.83 -11.81
C TYR A 134 -2.06 9.99 -12.30
N SER A 135 -1.86 10.29 -13.58
CA SER A 135 -0.53 10.43 -14.17
C SER A 135 0.29 11.55 -13.53
N LYS A 136 -0.35 12.65 -13.10
CA LYS A 136 0.31 13.73 -12.38
C LYS A 136 0.74 13.30 -10.98
N LEU A 137 -0.16 12.65 -10.23
CA LEU A 137 0.11 12.17 -8.88
C LEU A 137 1.15 11.05 -8.87
N ALA A 138 1.09 10.12 -9.82
CA ALA A 138 2.09 9.06 -9.99
C ALA A 138 3.50 9.63 -10.25
N LYS A 139 3.61 10.69 -11.07
CA LYS A 139 4.90 11.39 -11.28
C LYS A 139 5.38 12.10 -10.02
N ALA A 140 4.47 12.71 -9.25
CA ALA A 140 4.82 13.36 -7.99
C ALA A 140 5.31 12.33 -6.96
N LEU A 141 4.62 11.18 -6.85
CA LEU A 141 5.00 10.06 -5.99
C LEU A 141 6.34 9.47 -6.40
N ALA A 142 6.56 9.21 -7.70
CA ALA A 142 7.83 8.69 -8.18
C ALA A 142 8.99 9.65 -7.86
N LYS A 143 8.75 10.97 -7.92
CA LYS A 143 9.73 11.98 -7.54
C LYS A 143 10.01 11.96 -6.04
N SER A 144 8.99 11.81 -5.18
CA SER A 144 9.18 11.74 -3.72
C SER A 144 9.87 10.44 -3.29
N GLU A 145 9.51 9.30 -3.88
CA GLU A 145 10.17 8.02 -3.60
C GLU A 145 11.62 8.02 -4.07
N LYS A 146 11.94 8.66 -5.22
CA LYS A 146 13.32 8.81 -5.67
C LYS A 146 14.18 9.63 -4.69
N VAL A 147 13.59 10.63 -4.03
CA VAL A 147 14.29 11.39 -2.97
C VAL A 147 14.46 10.56 -1.70
N ARG A 148 13.51 9.66 -1.39
CA ARG A 148 13.62 8.75 -0.24
C ARG A 148 14.70 7.67 -0.43
N MET A 149 14.94 7.26 -1.67
CA MET A 149 15.89 6.21 -2.03
C MET A 149 17.31 6.72 -2.36
N ALA A 150 17.50 8.03 -2.48
CA ALA A 150 18.79 8.66 -2.75
C ALA A 150 19.46 9.09 -1.43
#